data_AF-A0A0D7BI26-F1
#
_entry.id   AF-A0A0D7BI26-F1
#
_cell.length_a   1.000
_cell.length_b   1.000
_cell.length_c   1.000
_cell.angle_alpha   90.00
_cell.angle_beta   90.00
_cell.angle_gamma   90.00
#
_symmetry.space_group_name_H-M   'P 1'
#
loop_
_entity.id
_entity.type
_entity.pdbx_description
1 polymer ?
#
loop_
_entity_poly.entity_id
_entity_poly.type
_entity_poly.pdbx_seq_one_letter_code
_entity_poly.pdbx_strand_id
1 'polypeptide(L)'
;LSEKKRPSLVPHDEQTHNFWVRMNGGREGTEHFDSAALDWDELVAEGIPSRTIQEDGGDELERWASEPEFHKGKERLKGRIGRSAVGADKIAYETVMRIPSAALADLFNDYRVVGLESCILKLFTLVIEMRLTEWTTRKGIIPDSQNGFRKGMRTHNCSFILRAAIDAAVADGERLYVAFVDLKDAFPSTNIATLWVKMYRQGAAGKIFD
;
A
#
# COMPACT_ATOMS: atom_id res chain seq x y z
N LEU A 1 34.51 -10.72 6.41
CA LEU A 1 33.26 -10.29 5.75
C LEU A 1 33.58 -9.03 4.98
N SER A 2 33.61 -9.07 3.65
CA SER A 2 33.93 -7.86 2.86
C SER A 2 32.84 -6.81 3.11
N GLU A 3 33.25 -5.56 3.33
CA GLU A 3 32.33 -4.43 3.38
C GLU A 3 31.59 -4.37 2.03
N LYS A 4 30.31 -4.74 2.03
CA LYS A 4 29.42 -4.46 0.90
C LYS A 4 29.40 -2.94 0.73
N LYS A 5 30.10 -2.46 -0.30
CA LYS A 5 30.05 -1.06 -0.76
C LYS A 5 28.57 -0.70 -0.93
N ARG A 6 28.05 0.16 -0.06
CA ARG A 6 26.67 0.65 -0.18
C ARG A 6 26.57 1.41 -1.50
N PRO A 7 25.49 1.25 -2.28
CA PRO A 7 25.33 1.98 -3.53
C PRO A 7 25.47 3.49 -3.27
N SER A 8 26.03 4.21 -4.24
CA SER A 8 26.05 5.67 -4.24
C SER A 8 24.64 6.20 -3.98
N LEU A 9 24.54 7.26 -3.17
CA LEU A 9 23.30 7.98 -2.96
C LEU A 9 22.76 8.42 -4.33
N VAL A 10 21.66 7.81 -4.77
CA VAL A 10 20.94 8.23 -5.99
C VAL A 10 20.30 9.58 -5.67
N PRO A 11 20.55 10.64 -6.46
CA PRO A 11 19.92 11.94 -6.29
C PRO A 11 18.38 11.85 -6.21
N HIS A 12 17.75 12.74 -5.43
CA HIS A 12 16.30 12.71 -5.20
C HIS A 12 15.48 12.86 -6.49
N ASP A 13 15.91 13.73 -7.39
CA ASP A 13 15.36 13.94 -8.72
C ASP A 13 15.42 12.66 -9.57
N GLU A 14 16.55 11.95 -9.54
CA GLU A 14 16.71 10.67 -10.25
C GLU A 14 15.81 9.58 -9.64
N GLN A 15 15.68 9.52 -8.30
CA GLN A 15 14.74 8.60 -7.65
C GLN A 15 13.29 8.93 -8.00
N THR A 16 12.94 10.21 -8.03
CA THR A 16 11.59 10.69 -8.40
C THR A 16 11.27 10.32 -9.84
N HIS A 17 12.20 10.60 -10.76
CA HIS A 17 12.05 10.23 -12.17
C HIS A 17 11.91 8.71 -12.36
N ASN A 18 12.81 7.93 -11.78
CA ASN A 18 12.76 6.47 -11.86
C ASN A 18 11.47 5.90 -11.26
N PHE A 19 10.99 6.45 -10.15
CA PHE A 19 9.72 6.06 -9.56
C PHE A 19 8.55 6.35 -10.51
N TRP A 20 8.46 7.59 -11.02
CA TRP A 20 7.40 8.02 -11.94
C TRP A 20 7.38 7.19 -13.22
N VAL A 21 8.55 6.99 -13.84
CA VAL A 21 8.70 6.21 -15.08
C VAL A 21 8.35 4.74 -14.86
N ARG A 22 8.65 4.15 -13.70
CA ARG A 22 8.27 2.76 -13.46
C ARG A 22 6.75 2.62 -13.33
N MET A 23 6.15 3.45 -12.47
CA MET A 23 4.72 3.41 -12.16
C MET A 23 3.83 3.78 -13.36
N ASN A 24 4.21 4.78 -14.15
CA ASN A 24 3.39 5.32 -15.24
C ASN A 24 4.04 5.23 -16.62
N GLY A 25 5.19 4.56 -16.72
CA GLY A 25 5.85 4.39 -18.02
C GLY A 25 4.98 3.59 -18.97
N GLY A 26 4.91 4.05 -20.22
CA GLY A 26 4.22 3.35 -21.29
C GLY A 26 4.74 1.93 -21.43
N ARG A 27 3.84 0.96 -21.43
CA ARG A 27 4.13 -0.47 -21.62
C ARG A 27 3.38 -0.93 -22.84
N GLU A 28 4.05 -1.68 -23.70
CA GLU A 28 3.37 -2.35 -24.80
C GLU A 28 2.31 -3.29 -24.22
N GLY A 29 1.04 -2.94 -24.44
CA GLY A 29 -0.07 -3.81 -24.12
C GLY A 29 -0.10 -5.02 -25.06
N THR A 30 -0.83 -6.05 -24.66
CA THR A 30 -1.19 -7.14 -25.58
C THR A 30 -2.27 -6.65 -26.56
N GLU A 31 -2.59 -7.44 -27.58
CA GLU A 31 -3.71 -7.15 -28.50
C GLU A 31 -5.06 -6.96 -27.81
N HIS A 32 -5.21 -7.47 -26.58
CA HIS A 32 -6.42 -7.35 -25.76
C HIS A 32 -6.33 -6.24 -24.70
N PHE A 33 -5.24 -5.47 -24.67
CA PHE A 33 -5.08 -4.39 -23.72
C PHE A 33 -5.97 -3.20 -24.11
N ASP A 34 -6.84 -2.79 -23.20
CA ASP A 34 -7.74 -1.66 -23.40
C ASP A 34 -7.03 -0.34 -23.10
N SER A 35 -6.33 0.20 -24.10
CA SER A 35 -5.66 1.49 -23.98
C SER A 35 -6.64 2.64 -23.78
N ALA A 36 -7.84 2.55 -24.37
CA ALA A 36 -8.86 3.59 -24.23
C ALA A 36 -9.36 3.70 -22.77
N ALA A 37 -9.51 2.57 -22.07
CA ALA A 37 -9.84 2.57 -20.65
C ALA A 37 -8.73 3.19 -19.79
N LEU A 38 -7.46 2.95 -20.13
CA LEU A 38 -6.32 3.56 -19.45
C LEU A 38 -6.32 5.09 -19.62
N ASP A 39 -6.45 5.57 -20.86
CA ASP A 39 -6.52 7.00 -21.17
C ASP A 39 -7.72 7.66 -20.47
N TRP A 40 -8.85 6.95 -20.39
CA TRP A 40 -10.02 7.42 -19.66
C TRP A 40 -9.79 7.54 -18.16
N ASP A 41 -9.09 6.58 -17.55
CA ASP A 41 -8.74 6.67 -16.13
C ASP A 41 -7.79 7.86 -15.86
N GLU A 42 -6.90 8.23 -16.78
CA GLU A 42 -6.09 9.45 -16.66
C GLU A 42 -6.96 10.71 -16.62
N LEU A 43 -7.89 10.86 -17.55
CA LEU A 43 -8.84 11.98 -17.57
C LEU A 43 -9.73 12.03 -16.33
N VAL A 44 -10.20 10.87 -15.86
CA VAL A 44 -11.03 10.79 -14.65
C VAL A 44 -10.20 11.16 -13.42
N ALA A 45 -8.94 10.74 -13.33
CA ALA A 45 -8.05 11.08 -12.22
C ALA A 45 -7.84 12.60 -12.11
N GLU A 46 -7.66 13.30 -13.24
CA GLU A 46 -7.57 14.77 -13.27
C GLU A 46 -8.86 15.45 -12.81
N GLY A 47 -10.01 14.79 -13.01
CA GLY A 47 -11.32 15.28 -12.57
C GLY A 47 -11.65 15.00 -11.10
N ILE A 48 -10.81 14.27 -10.36
CA ILE A 48 -11.03 14.03 -8.92
C ILE A 48 -10.88 15.38 -8.18
N PRO A 49 -11.86 15.78 -7.34
CA PRO A 49 -11.74 17.01 -6.56
C PRO A 49 -10.48 17.01 -5.68
N SER A 50 -9.80 18.16 -5.59
CA SER A 50 -8.61 18.32 -4.73
C SER A 50 -8.89 18.27 -3.22
N ARG A 51 -10.17 18.27 -2.85
CA ARG A 51 -10.65 18.00 -1.50
C ARG A 51 -11.89 17.14 -1.59
N THR A 52 -11.85 16.01 -0.92
CA THR A 52 -12.94 15.05 -0.88
C THR A 52 -13.37 14.83 0.56
N ILE A 53 -14.61 14.36 0.77
CA ILE A 53 -15.15 14.07 2.10
C ILE A 53 -15.62 12.63 2.11
N GLN A 54 -15.28 11.92 3.18
CA GLN A 54 -15.75 10.56 3.38
C GLN A 54 -17.22 10.57 3.82
N GLU A 55 -18.15 10.28 2.90
CA GLU A 55 -19.61 10.31 3.14
C GLU A 55 -20.22 8.94 3.46
N ASP A 56 -19.39 7.97 3.86
CA ASP A 56 -19.79 6.57 4.02
C ASP A 56 -20.08 6.13 5.47
N GLY A 57 -20.24 7.10 6.37
CA GLY A 57 -20.45 6.89 7.80
C GLY A 57 -19.20 6.50 8.60
N GLY A 58 -18.04 6.34 7.95
CA GLY A 58 -16.74 6.25 8.60
C GLY A 58 -15.95 7.56 8.51
N ASP A 59 -14.85 7.63 9.24
CA ASP A 59 -13.95 8.79 9.28
C ASP A 59 -12.47 8.40 9.08
N GLU A 60 -12.18 7.15 8.72
CA GLU A 60 -10.83 6.59 8.74
C GLU A 60 -9.84 7.34 7.86
N LEU A 61 -10.31 7.83 6.72
CA LEU A 61 -9.51 8.56 5.75
C LEU A 61 -9.62 10.08 5.93
N GLU A 62 -10.62 10.55 6.69
CA GLU A 62 -10.93 11.97 6.92
C GLU A 62 -10.33 12.53 8.21
N ARG A 63 -10.35 11.76 9.30
CA ARG A 63 -10.03 12.25 10.64
C ARG A 63 -8.57 12.68 10.78
N TRP A 64 -8.31 13.66 11.63
CA TRP A 64 -6.94 14.04 11.99
C TRP A 64 -6.21 12.88 12.67
N ALA A 65 -4.90 12.78 12.47
CA ALA A 65 -4.10 11.78 13.14
C ALA A 65 -4.01 12.06 14.64
N SER A 66 -4.20 11.01 15.42
CA SER A 66 -4.33 11.09 16.87
C SER A 66 -3.17 10.42 17.59
N GLU A 67 -2.83 10.91 18.78
CA GLU A 67 -1.78 10.30 19.62
C GLU A 67 -1.96 8.77 19.83
N PRO A 68 -3.17 8.24 20.10
CA PRO A 68 -3.38 6.80 20.24
C PRO A 68 -3.01 5.99 19.00
N GLU A 69 -3.22 6.52 17.79
CA GLU A 69 -2.84 5.86 16.54
C GLU A 69 -1.32 5.73 16.43
N PHE A 70 -0.58 6.77 16.81
CA PHE A 70 0.89 6.74 16.84
C PHE A 70 1.44 5.83 17.92
N HIS A 71 0.80 5.80 19.10
CA HIS A 71 1.14 4.84 20.13
C HIS A 71 0.99 3.40 19.62
N LYS A 72 -0.15 3.07 19.00
CA LYS A 72 -0.40 1.76 18.38
C LYS A 72 0.59 1.44 17.25
N GLY A 73 0.95 2.43 16.43
CA GLY A 73 1.98 2.28 15.39
C GLY A 73 3.34 1.92 15.98
N LYS A 74 3.75 2.58 17.08
CA LYS A 74 4.98 2.23 17.81
C LYS A 74 4.96 0.83 18.39
N GLU A 75 3.84 0.40 18.99
CA GLU A 75 3.72 -0.96 19.52
C GLU A 75 4.02 -2.02 18.43
N ARG A 76 3.54 -1.80 17.20
CA ARG A 76 3.83 -2.68 16.04
C ARG A 76 5.29 -2.68 15.62
N LEU A 77 6.04 -1.62 15.92
CA LEU A 77 7.46 -1.48 15.57
C LEU A 77 8.41 -2.00 16.66
N LYS A 78 7.96 -2.20 17.91
CA LYS A 78 8.82 -2.65 19.02
C LYS A 78 9.63 -3.91 18.71
N GLY A 79 9.02 -4.91 18.07
CA GLY A 79 9.71 -6.15 17.69
C GLY A 79 10.77 -5.99 16.59
N ARG A 80 10.87 -4.79 15.97
CA ARG A 80 11.77 -4.48 14.85
C ARG A 80 12.98 -3.63 15.26
N ILE A 81 13.03 -3.18 16.52
CA ILE A 81 14.13 -2.42 17.12
C ILE A 81 15.45 -3.22 16.98
N GLY A 82 16.54 -2.55 16.59
CA GLY A 82 17.84 -3.17 16.32
C GLY A 82 17.92 -4.12 15.12
N ARG A 83 16.80 -4.40 14.42
CA ARG A 83 16.75 -5.37 13.30
C ARG A 83 16.52 -4.74 11.92
N SER A 84 16.23 -3.44 11.89
CA SER A 84 15.87 -2.74 10.65
C SER A 84 16.96 -1.77 10.22
N ALA A 85 17.19 -1.68 8.91
CA ALA A 85 18.08 -0.67 8.35
C ALA A 85 17.50 0.74 8.54
N VAL A 86 18.39 1.68 8.86
CA VAL A 86 18.11 3.12 8.92
C VAL A 86 18.24 3.74 7.52
N GLY A 87 17.47 4.80 7.26
CA GLY A 87 17.61 5.56 6.01
C GLY A 87 18.82 6.47 5.99
N ALA A 88 18.89 7.29 4.95
CA ALA A 88 19.94 8.31 4.79
C ALA A 88 19.98 9.33 5.94
N ASP A 89 18.85 9.57 6.61
CA ASP A 89 18.72 10.43 7.79
C ASP A 89 19.34 9.83 9.06
N LYS A 90 19.74 8.54 9.02
CA LYS A 90 20.28 7.76 10.13
C LYS A 90 19.35 7.68 11.35
N ILE A 91 18.05 7.97 11.17
CA ILE A 91 17.07 7.83 12.24
C ILE A 91 16.71 6.36 12.39
N ALA A 92 16.96 5.82 13.58
CA ALA A 92 16.60 4.46 13.95
C ALA A 92 15.27 4.42 14.71
N TYR A 93 14.66 3.23 14.82
CA TYR A 93 13.40 3.08 15.56
C TYR A 93 13.54 3.44 17.04
N GLU A 94 14.72 3.26 17.64
CA GLU A 94 15.03 3.67 19.01
C GLU A 94 14.81 5.17 19.21
N THR A 95 15.14 5.99 18.22
CA THR A 95 14.90 7.44 18.23
C THR A 95 13.40 7.70 18.09
N VAL A 96 12.73 7.05 17.14
CA VAL A 96 11.27 7.18 16.93
C VAL A 96 10.49 6.84 18.21
N MET A 97 10.91 5.82 18.96
CA MET A 97 10.26 5.45 20.21
C MET A 97 10.31 6.56 21.26
N ARG A 98 11.39 7.35 21.30
CA ARG A 98 11.59 8.44 22.27
C ARG A 98 10.78 9.70 21.96
N ILE A 99 10.43 9.95 20.71
CA ILE A 99 9.63 11.12 20.32
C ILE A 99 8.23 10.97 20.91
N PRO A 100 7.62 11.94 21.61
CA PRO A 100 6.25 11.81 22.10
C PRO A 100 5.25 11.48 20.98
N SER A 101 4.27 10.61 21.26
CA SER A 101 3.28 10.20 20.26
C SER A 101 2.38 11.37 19.81
N ALA A 102 2.05 12.29 20.73
CA ALA A 102 1.39 13.56 20.38
C ALA A 102 2.21 14.38 19.36
N ALA A 103 3.51 14.55 19.59
CA ALA A 103 4.38 15.30 18.67
C ALA A 103 4.48 14.64 17.28
N LEU A 104 4.41 13.31 17.21
CA LEU A 104 4.35 12.58 15.93
C LEU A 104 3.00 12.76 15.23
N ALA A 105 1.91 12.86 15.98
CA ALA A 105 0.58 13.14 15.44
C ALA A 105 0.50 14.56 14.86
N ASP A 106 0.99 15.55 15.60
CA ASP A 106 1.07 16.94 15.12
C ASP A 106 1.93 17.01 13.85
N LEU A 107 3.12 16.40 13.89
CA LEU A 107 4.00 16.34 12.72
C LEU A 107 3.31 15.68 11.52
N PHE A 108 2.57 14.59 11.70
CA PHE A 108 1.85 13.93 10.61
C PHE A 108 0.77 14.83 10.00
N ASN A 109 0.05 15.57 10.84
CA ASN A 109 -1.02 16.45 10.41
C ASN A 109 -0.50 17.69 9.66
N ASP A 110 0.70 18.17 10.01
CA ASP A 110 1.33 19.34 9.39
C ASP A 110 2.14 19.00 8.12
N TYR A 111 2.66 17.78 8.03
CA TYR A 111 3.64 17.42 7.01
C TYR A 111 3.01 16.77 5.78
N ARG A 112 3.19 17.39 4.61
CA ARG A 112 2.98 16.73 3.31
C ARG A 112 4.17 15.82 3.02
N VAL A 113 3.94 14.51 3.02
CA VAL A 113 4.98 13.49 2.87
C VAL A 113 5.71 13.64 1.54
N VAL A 114 7.01 13.95 1.58
CA VAL A 114 7.94 13.82 0.45
C VAL A 114 9.06 12.84 0.86
N GLY A 115 9.43 11.92 -0.05
CA GLY A 115 10.29 10.74 0.20
C GLY A 115 11.70 11.08 0.73
N LEU A 116 12.53 10.17 1.24
CA LEU A 116 12.62 8.69 1.20
C LEU A 116 13.37 8.19 2.47
N GLU A 117 13.19 6.89 2.78
CA GLU A 117 13.93 6.04 3.75
C GLU A 117 13.93 6.37 5.26
N SER A 118 13.22 7.38 5.76
CA SER A 118 13.18 7.63 7.22
C SER A 118 12.43 6.54 8.01
N CYS A 119 12.91 6.19 9.21
CA CYS A 119 12.12 5.41 10.17
C CYS A 119 10.85 6.14 10.64
N ILE A 120 10.83 7.48 10.60
CA ILE A 120 9.62 8.27 10.86
C ILE A 120 8.62 8.07 9.72
N LEU A 121 9.08 8.14 8.47
CA LEU A 121 8.25 7.87 7.30
C LEU A 121 7.64 6.47 7.35
N LYS A 122 8.41 5.45 7.76
CA LYS A 122 7.89 4.08 7.95
C LYS A 122 6.78 4.00 9.01
N LEU A 123 6.85 4.82 10.06
CA LEU A 123 5.78 4.92 11.04
C LEU A 123 4.55 5.62 10.45
N PHE A 124 4.75 6.68 9.66
CA PHE A 124 3.67 7.42 9.02
C PHE A 124 2.91 6.54 8.01
N THR A 125 3.64 5.84 7.15
CA THR A 125 3.03 4.88 6.20
C THR A 125 2.35 3.71 6.90
N LEU A 126 2.83 3.30 8.08
CA LEU A 126 2.15 2.32 8.92
C LEU A 126 0.81 2.85 9.48
N VAL A 127 0.74 4.12 9.88
CA VAL A 127 -0.52 4.73 10.32
C VAL A 127 -1.50 4.85 9.15
N ILE A 128 -1.03 5.21 7.96
CA ILE A 128 -1.83 5.20 6.73
C ILE A 128 -2.34 3.78 6.41
N GLU A 129 -1.47 2.76 6.48
CA GLU A 129 -1.85 1.35 6.31
C GLU A 129 -2.94 0.93 7.30
N MET A 130 -2.82 1.34 8.56
CA MET A 130 -3.80 1.03 9.59
C MET A 130 -5.18 1.58 9.25
N ARG A 131 -5.24 2.83 8.76
CA ARG A 131 -6.50 3.50 8.38
C ARG A 131 -7.10 2.93 7.11
N LEU A 132 -6.28 2.70 6.08
CA LEU A 132 -6.72 2.02 4.85
C LEU A 132 -7.24 0.60 5.15
N THR A 133 -6.60 -0.12 6.07
CA THR A 133 -7.07 -1.45 6.49
C THR A 133 -8.42 -1.37 7.20
N GLU A 134 -8.60 -0.39 8.09
CA GLU A 134 -9.85 -0.16 8.79
C GLU A 134 -10.99 0.17 7.81
N TRP A 135 -10.75 1.12 6.91
CA TRP A 135 -11.68 1.52 5.85
C TRP A 135 -12.07 0.33 4.95
N THR A 136 -11.08 -0.36 4.37
CA THR A 136 -11.33 -1.50 3.47
C THR A 136 -12.06 -2.66 4.16
N THR A 137 -11.76 -2.90 5.45
CA THR A 137 -12.44 -3.93 6.25
C THR A 137 -13.88 -3.56 6.52
N ARG A 138 -14.15 -2.30 6.95
CA ARG A 138 -15.52 -1.84 7.22
C ARG A 138 -16.39 -1.88 5.96
N LYS A 139 -15.83 -1.47 4.83
CA LYS A 139 -16.52 -1.46 3.53
C LYS A 139 -16.62 -2.83 2.86
N GLY A 140 -15.89 -3.84 3.34
CA GLY A 140 -15.84 -5.16 2.71
C GLY A 140 -15.26 -5.13 1.29
N ILE A 141 -14.31 -4.21 1.00
CA ILE A 141 -13.75 -4.01 -0.35
C ILE A 141 -12.91 -5.19 -0.80
N ILE A 142 -12.17 -5.79 0.13
CA ILE A 142 -11.23 -6.88 -0.19
C ILE A 142 -11.99 -8.21 -0.15
N PRO A 143 -12.05 -8.97 -1.27
CA PRO A 143 -12.79 -10.22 -1.31
C PRO A 143 -12.14 -11.30 -0.45
N ASP A 144 -12.94 -12.24 0.04
CA ASP A 144 -12.47 -13.35 0.89
C ASP A 144 -11.51 -14.32 0.20
N SER A 145 -11.50 -14.33 -1.14
CA SER A 145 -10.50 -15.06 -1.93
C SER A 145 -9.09 -14.45 -1.85
N GLN A 146 -8.95 -13.17 -1.48
CA GLN A 146 -7.66 -12.51 -1.37
C GLN A 146 -7.01 -12.79 -0.02
N ASN A 147 -5.99 -13.64 -0.02
CA ASN A 147 -5.24 -14.01 1.19
C ASN A 147 -3.97 -13.16 1.40
N GLY A 148 -3.37 -12.67 0.31
CA GLY A 148 -2.14 -11.88 0.35
C GLY A 148 -2.32 -10.57 1.12
N PHE A 149 -1.33 -10.23 1.94
CA PHE A 149 -1.25 -8.97 2.70
C PHE A 149 -2.46 -8.67 3.63
N ARG A 150 -3.32 -9.66 3.94
CA ARG A 150 -4.42 -9.51 4.90
C ARG A 150 -4.03 -10.05 6.27
N LYS A 151 -4.31 -9.27 7.31
CA LYS A 151 -4.14 -9.70 8.69
C LYS A 151 -5.01 -10.94 8.96
N GLY A 152 -4.40 -11.97 9.57
CA GLY A 152 -5.08 -13.23 9.90
C GLY A 152 -5.13 -14.24 8.75
N MET A 153 -4.85 -13.84 7.52
CA MET A 153 -4.76 -14.75 6.38
C MET A 153 -3.32 -15.24 6.19
N ARG A 154 -3.17 -16.48 5.71
CA ARG A 154 -1.87 -17.12 5.50
C ARG A 154 -1.84 -17.86 4.17
N THR A 155 -0.64 -18.12 3.67
CA THR A 155 -0.42 -18.83 2.39
C THR A 155 -1.02 -20.23 2.37
N HIS A 156 -1.09 -20.91 3.53
CA HIS A 156 -1.67 -22.24 3.63
C HIS A 156 -3.17 -22.29 3.29
N ASN A 157 -3.90 -21.17 3.41
CA ASN A 157 -5.31 -21.09 3.04
C ASN A 157 -5.47 -21.36 1.53
N CYS A 158 -4.63 -20.75 0.68
CA CYS A 158 -4.70 -20.95 -0.77
C CYS A 158 -4.44 -22.41 -1.15
N SER A 159 -3.40 -23.04 -0.56
CA SER A 159 -3.08 -24.44 -0.84
C SER A 159 -4.17 -25.39 -0.38
N PHE A 160 -4.81 -25.10 0.75
CA PHE A 160 -5.94 -25.88 1.25
C PHE A 160 -7.16 -25.76 0.33
N ILE A 161 -7.52 -24.55 -0.08
CA ILE A 161 -8.63 -24.31 -1.01
C ILE A 161 -8.41 -25.06 -2.33
N LEU A 162 -7.21 -24.96 -2.91
CA LEU A 162 -6.87 -25.69 -4.13
C LEU A 162 -6.98 -27.20 -3.93
N ARG A 163 -6.49 -27.71 -2.81
CA ARG A 163 -6.60 -29.14 -2.50
C ARG A 163 -8.05 -29.60 -2.37
N ALA A 164 -8.88 -28.84 -1.65
CA ALA A 164 -10.29 -29.13 -1.50
C ALA A 164 -11.02 -29.12 -2.84
N ALA A 165 -10.70 -28.18 -3.73
CA ALA A 165 -11.26 -28.12 -5.08
C ALA A 165 -10.87 -29.35 -5.92
N ILE A 166 -9.62 -29.82 -5.81
CA ILE A 166 -9.16 -31.04 -6.47
C ILE A 166 -9.92 -32.26 -5.94
N ASP A 167 -10.02 -32.40 -4.61
CA ASP A 167 -10.69 -33.54 -3.99
C ASP A 167 -12.19 -33.58 -4.35
N ALA A 168 -12.85 -32.42 -4.43
CA ALA A 168 -14.24 -32.31 -4.86
C ALA A 168 -14.44 -32.73 -6.33
N ALA A 169 -13.63 -32.20 -7.25
CA ALA A 169 -13.72 -32.57 -8.66
C ALA A 169 -13.49 -34.08 -8.89
N VAL A 170 -12.54 -34.67 -8.13
CA VAL A 170 -12.29 -36.12 -8.18
C VAL A 170 -13.49 -36.91 -7.68
N ALA A 171 -14.12 -36.48 -6.59
CA ALA A 171 -15.30 -37.15 -6.02
C ALA A 171 -16.50 -37.12 -6.98
N ASP A 172 -16.67 -36.02 -7.71
CA ASP A 172 -17.77 -35.83 -8.67
C ASP A 172 -17.44 -36.41 -10.06
N GLY A 173 -16.23 -36.93 -10.28
CA GLY A 173 -15.79 -37.46 -11.57
C GLY A 173 -15.57 -36.37 -12.63
N GLU A 174 -15.41 -35.12 -12.21
CA GLU A 174 -15.21 -33.95 -13.06
C GLU A 174 -13.73 -33.61 -13.26
N ARG A 175 -13.44 -32.78 -14.27
CA ARG A 175 -12.09 -32.27 -14.53
C ARG A 175 -11.94 -30.85 -14.00
N LEU A 176 -11.01 -30.65 -13.08
CA LEU A 176 -10.60 -29.32 -12.64
C LEU A 176 -9.46 -28.79 -13.52
N TYR A 177 -9.67 -27.62 -14.13
CA TYR A 177 -8.65 -26.88 -14.85
C TYR A 177 -8.14 -25.72 -13.99
N VAL A 178 -6.82 -25.56 -13.88
CA VAL A 178 -6.18 -24.55 -13.01
C VAL A 178 -5.17 -23.74 -13.81
N ALA A 179 -5.20 -22.42 -13.66
CA ALA A 179 -4.20 -21.50 -14.22
C ALA A 179 -3.42 -20.82 -13.09
N PHE A 180 -2.11 -20.75 -13.24
CA PHE A 180 -1.23 -19.97 -12.36
C PHE A 180 -0.84 -18.70 -13.09
N VAL A 181 -1.25 -17.55 -12.54
CA VAL A 181 -0.99 -16.23 -13.12
C VAL A 181 -0.10 -15.46 -12.15
N ASP A 182 1.02 -14.94 -12.66
CA ASP A 182 1.94 -14.08 -11.91
C ASP A 182 2.14 -12.75 -12.65
N LEU A 183 2.18 -11.67 -11.89
CA LEU A 183 2.30 -10.32 -12.43
C LEU A 183 3.76 -9.87 -12.41
N LYS A 184 4.32 -9.60 -13.59
CA LYS A 184 5.67 -9.06 -13.71
C LYS A 184 5.73 -7.64 -13.13
N ASP A 185 6.67 -7.43 -12.19
CA ASP A 185 6.97 -6.12 -11.59
C ASP A 185 5.76 -5.39 -10.99
N ALA A 186 4.77 -6.10 -10.43
CA ALA A 186 3.46 -5.57 -10.04
C ALA A 186 3.46 -4.21 -9.31
N PHE A 187 4.34 -4.02 -8.31
CA PHE A 187 4.44 -2.74 -7.59
C PHE A 187 4.98 -1.62 -8.48
N PRO A 188 6.20 -1.72 -9.07
CA PRO A 188 6.69 -0.76 -10.04
C PRO A 188 5.89 -0.67 -11.35
N SER A 189 4.71 -1.26 -11.44
CA SER A 189 3.91 -1.47 -12.63
C SER A 189 2.50 -0.93 -12.54
N THR A 190 2.18 -0.32 -11.41
CA THR A 190 0.85 0.18 -11.15
C THR A 190 0.71 1.59 -11.72
N ASN A 191 -0.17 1.77 -12.71
CA ASN A 191 -0.55 3.10 -13.17
C ASN A 191 -1.25 3.85 -12.02
N ILE A 192 -0.74 5.04 -11.71
CA ILE A 192 -1.16 5.81 -10.54
C ILE A 192 -2.58 6.36 -10.75
N ALA A 193 -2.90 6.87 -11.93
CA ALA A 193 -4.23 7.39 -12.24
C ALA A 193 -5.30 6.31 -12.09
N THR A 194 -5.11 5.13 -12.70
CA THR A 194 -6.02 3.99 -12.54
C THR A 194 -6.17 3.57 -11.08
N LEU A 195 -5.10 3.58 -10.28
CA LEU A 195 -5.18 3.27 -8.86
C LEU A 195 -6.07 4.28 -8.12
N TRP A 196 -5.81 5.58 -8.31
CA TRP A 196 -6.60 6.64 -7.68
C TRP A 196 -8.06 6.58 -8.09
N VAL A 197 -8.35 6.39 -9.38
CA VAL A 197 -9.72 6.26 -9.88
C VAL A 197 -10.41 5.03 -9.31
N LYS A 198 -9.72 3.89 -9.20
CA LYS A 198 -10.28 2.69 -8.56
C LYS A 198 -10.60 2.94 -7.10
N MET A 199 -9.70 3.58 -6.35
CA MET A 199 -9.93 3.93 -4.95
C MET A 199 -11.11 4.90 -4.80
N TYR A 200 -11.15 5.96 -5.62
CA TYR A 200 -12.22 6.95 -5.62
C TYR A 200 -13.59 6.33 -5.92
N ARG A 201 -13.67 5.48 -6.95
CA ARG A 201 -14.90 4.74 -7.30
C ARG A 201 -15.39 3.81 -6.18
N GLN A 202 -14.49 3.33 -5.33
CA GLN A 202 -14.83 2.54 -4.13
C GLN A 202 -15.23 3.41 -2.92
N GLY A 203 -15.18 4.73 -3.07
CA GLY A 203 -15.53 5.71 -2.04
C GLY A 203 -14.37 6.12 -1.13
N ALA A 204 -13.11 5.95 -1.57
CA ALA A 204 -11.99 6.57 -0.88
C ALA A 204 -12.09 8.08 -1.03
N ALA A 205 -11.98 8.78 0.10
CA ALA A 205 -12.06 10.24 0.19
C ALA A 205 -11.43 10.72 1.51
N GLY A 206 -11.16 12.01 1.63
CA GLY A 206 -10.63 12.66 2.82
C GLY A 206 -9.12 12.87 2.81
N LYS A 207 -8.60 13.44 3.90
CA LYS A 207 -7.22 13.98 3.99
C LYS A 207 -6.09 13.02 3.62
N ILE A 208 -6.27 11.70 3.76
CA ILE A 208 -5.27 10.70 3.34
C ILE A 208 -5.29 10.46 1.83
N PHE A 209 -6.45 10.67 1.22
CA PHE A 209 -6.70 10.48 -0.20
C PHE A 209 -6.39 11.75 -1.01
N ASP A 210 -6.69 12.93 -0.45
CA ASP A 210 -6.42 14.25 -1.03
C ASP A 210 -4.93 14.60 -1.13
#